data_AF-A0A953MD01-F1
#
_entry.id   AF-A0A953MD01-F1
#
_cell.length_a   1.000
_cell.length_b   1.000
_cell.length_c   1.000
_cell.angle_alpha   90.00
_cell.angle_beta   90.00
_cell.angle_gamma   90.00
#
_symmetry.space_group_name_H-M   'P 1'
#
loop_
_entity.id
_entity.type
_entity.pdbx_description
1 polymer ?
#
loop_
_entity_poly.entity_id
_entity_poly.type
_entity_poly.pdbx_seq_one_letter_code
_entity_poly.pdbx_strand_id
1 'polypeptide(L)'
;MVTFPLPRIDKDEKLKNLLLPYCRLKRGEIWEDPLNHHKVGCLDASKGRKISSFFNSKKAVLALHDPPYNIVAFQLMDVKEFINWSRRWISISEKNMSENSSLYIWLGADQRNHFEPFPEFLMMMRKTGFSSKSFITMRNQRGYGTQKNWMSVRQELLYYTKGEPIFNIEHVYTDIPKVLKGYYKEINGKLTENLERSKSKFIRAGNVWMDIQQVFHLLEENVNGCYAQKPLKAVERIIKVSSNPGDLVTDFFSHAGTTLLAAEKLNRRCFTVDIDPIYCEIAIRRLERFRMKELTGWQNSNPFAEDIIGNRELTEYLEDVYNIGVPQKLNDE
;
A
#
# COMPACT_ATOMS: atom_id res chain seq x y z
N MET A 1 11.07 -19.89 12.61
CA MET A 1 11.80 -19.39 11.43
C MET A 1 10.87 -19.51 10.25
N VAL A 2 10.88 -18.56 9.30
CA VAL A 2 10.13 -18.70 8.04
C VAL A 2 10.62 -19.98 7.36
N THR A 3 9.73 -20.93 7.11
CA THR A 3 10.11 -22.27 6.67
C THR A 3 10.35 -22.35 5.16
N PHE A 4 9.89 -21.36 4.39
CA PHE A 4 10.17 -21.27 2.95
C PHE A 4 10.09 -19.82 2.39
N PRO A 5 11.06 -18.96 2.70
CA PRO A 5 11.06 -17.57 2.25
C PRO A 5 11.35 -17.45 0.74
N LEU A 6 10.91 -16.33 0.15
CA LEU A 6 11.31 -15.91 -1.18
C LEU A 6 12.15 -14.64 -1.06
N PRO A 7 13.34 -14.57 -1.69
CA PRO A 7 14.23 -13.41 -1.59
C PRO A 7 13.66 -12.18 -2.33
N ARG A 8 14.39 -11.06 -2.28
CA ARG A 8 14.08 -9.82 -3.03
C ARG A 8 13.96 -10.10 -4.53
N ILE A 9 12.74 -10.26 -5.04
CA ILE A 9 12.49 -10.54 -6.47
C ILE A 9 13.05 -9.40 -7.34
N ASP A 10 12.94 -8.16 -6.87
CA ASP A 10 13.39 -6.96 -7.57
C ASP A 10 14.92 -6.82 -7.69
N LYS A 11 15.70 -7.70 -7.03
CA LYS A 11 17.17 -7.68 -7.09
C LYS A 11 17.76 -8.79 -7.96
N ASP A 12 16.94 -9.70 -8.46
CA ASP A 12 17.40 -10.90 -9.14
C ASP A 12 16.62 -11.14 -10.43
N GLU A 13 17.20 -10.66 -11.53
CA GLU A 13 16.62 -10.83 -12.86
C GLU A 13 16.53 -12.31 -13.28
N LYS A 14 17.43 -13.18 -12.81
CA LYS A 14 17.35 -14.61 -13.14
C LYS A 14 16.17 -15.25 -12.40
N LEU A 15 16.03 -15.00 -11.09
CA LEU A 15 14.85 -15.44 -10.33
C LEU A 15 13.55 -14.92 -10.96
N LYS A 16 13.54 -13.64 -11.33
CA LYS A 16 12.39 -13.01 -12.00
C LYS A 16 12.02 -13.76 -13.27
N ASN A 17 12.98 -14.02 -14.16
CA ASN A 17 12.75 -14.75 -15.40
C ASN A 17 12.21 -16.17 -15.17
N LEU A 18 12.67 -16.84 -14.12
CA LEU A 18 12.19 -18.17 -13.75
C LEU A 18 10.76 -18.15 -13.19
N LEU A 19 10.32 -17.05 -12.57
CA LEU A 19 8.97 -16.89 -12.03
C LEU A 19 7.94 -16.39 -13.05
N LEU A 20 8.37 -15.67 -14.10
CA LEU A 20 7.48 -15.13 -15.14
C LEU A 20 6.53 -16.15 -15.79
N PRO A 21 6.92 -17.41 -16.07
CA PRO A 21 6.01 -18.41 -16.64
C PRO A 21 4.78 -18.71 -15.79
N TYR A 22 4.82 -18.41 -14.48
CA TYR A 22 3.72 -18.65 -13.53
C TYR A 22 2.79 -17.45 -13.35
N CYS A 23 3.04 -16.36 -14.09
CA CYS A 23 2.24 -15.14 -14.04
C CYS A 23 1.13 -15.19 -15.10
N ARG A 24 -0.11 -14.91 -14.69
CA ARG A 24 -1.27 -14.85 -15.59
C ARG A 24 -1.24 -13.67 -16.56
N LEU A 25 -0.60 -12.58 -16.15
CA LEU A 25 -0.55 -11.35 -16.93
C LEU A 25 0.83 -11.12 -17.53
N LYS A 26 0.85 -10.64 -18.76
CA LYS A 26 2.00 -10.01 -19.40
C LYS A 26 1.83 -8.48 -19.43
N ARG A 27 2.93 -7.77 -19.71
CA ARG A 27 2.89 -6.31 -19.87
C ARG A 27 1.86 -5.89 -20.89
N GLY A 28 0.95 -5.02 -20.47
CA GLY A 28 -0.15 -4.50 -21.27
C GLY A 28 -1.47 -5.23 -21.08
N GLU A 29 -1.50 -6.35 -20.36
CA GLU A 29 -2.70 -7.15 -20.11
C GLU A 29 -3.38 -6.74 -18.80
N ILE A 30 -4.65 -7.14 -18.67
CA ILE A 30 -5.51 -6.81 -17.54
C ILE A 30 -6.21 -8.09 -17.11
N TRP A 31 -6.14 -8.38 -15.82
CA TRP A 31 -6.98 -9.40 -15.17
C TRP A 31 -8.21 -8.71 -14.58
N GLU A 32 -9.37 -9.33 -14.78
CA GLU A 32 -10.63 -8.89 -14.18
C GLU A 32 -11.16 -10.01 -13.28
N ASP A 33 -11.42 -9.64 -12.02
CA ASP A 33 -11.95 -10.56 -11.04
C ASP A 33 -13.39 -10.95 -11.39
N PRO A 34 -13.70 -12.26 -11.50
CA PRO A 34 -15.05 -12.70 -11.83
C PRO A 34 -16.06 -12.47 -10.70
N LEU A 35 -15.63 -12.29 -9.44
CA LEU A 35 -16.54 -12.23 -8.29
C LEU A 35 -16.94 -10.81 -7.90
N ASN A 36 -15.98 -9.99 -7.48
CA ASN A 36 -16.22 -8.63 -6.98
C ASN A 36 -15.78 -7.55 -7.98
N HIS A 37 -15.44 -7.95 -9.21
CA HIS A 37 -15.08 -7.04 -10.30
C HIS A 37 -13.92 -6.09 -9.98
N HIS A 38 -12.97 -6.55 -9.17
CA HIS A 38 -11.64 -5.96 -9.10
C HIS A 38 -10.94 -6.05 -10.45
N LYS A 39 -9.93 -5.19 -10.66
CA LYS A 39 -9.05 -5.28 -11.82
C LYS A 39 -7.61 -5.13 -11.39
N VAL A 40 -6.75 -5.97 -11.96
CA VAL A 40 -5.29 -5.85 -11.86
C VAL A 40 -4.74 -5.64 -13.27
N GLY A 41 -4.13 -4.49 -13.52
CA GLY A 41 -3.50 -4.18 -14.81
C GLY A 41 -1.99 -4.30 -14.73
N CYS A 42 -1.36 -5.05 -15.63
CA CYS A 42 0.09 -5.02 -15.81
C CYS A 42 0.47 -3.83 -16.72
N LEU A 43 0.39 -2.60 -16.20
CA LEU A 43 0.45 -1.36 -16.98
C LEU A 43 1.47 -0.37 -16.39
N ASP A 44 1.98 0.51 -17.24
CA ASP A 44 2.82 1.64 -16.80
C ASP A 44 1.92 2.82 -16.37
N ALA A 45 2.00 3.17 -15.08
CA ALA A 45 1.25 4.26 -14.47
C ALA A 45 1.43 5.62 -15.17
N SER A 46 2.52 5.81 -15.92
CA SER A 46 2.79 7.04 -16.69
C SER A 46 2.16 7.06 -18.09
N LYS A 47 1.52 5.96 -18.54
CA LYS A 47 0.92 5.84 -19.89
C LYS A 47 -0.60 6.03 -19.85
N GLY A 48 -1.04 7.29 -19.86
CA GLY A 48 -2.44 7.68 -19.63
C GLY A 48 -3.49 7.03 -20.52
N ARG A 49 -3.21 6.73 -21.80
CA ARG A 49 -4.18 6.09 -22.70
C ARG A 49 -4.60 4.69 -22.21
N LYS A 50 -3.64 3.86 -21.80
CA LYS A 50 -3.92 2.50 -21.30
C LYS A 50 -4.66 2.56 -19.95
N ILE A 51 -4.23 3.44 -19.05
CA ILE A 51 -4.89 3.62 -17.75
C ILE A 51 -6.33 4.12 -17.92
N SER A 52 -6.59 5.13 -18.76
CA SER A 52 -7.97 5.58 -19.00
C SER A 52 -8.86 4.50 -19.60
N SER A 53 -8.34 3.67 -20.51
CA SER A 53 -9.08 2.51 -21.03
C SER A 53 -9.36 1.47 -19.95
N PHE A 54 -8.41 1.25 -19.03
CA PHE A 54 -8.54 0.31 -17.92
C PHE A 54 -9.70 0.67 -16.97
N PHE A 55 -9.93 1.96 -16.73
CA PHE A 55 -11.08 2.42 -15.93
C PHE A 55 -12.43 2.30 -16.62
N ASN A 56 -12.46 2.26 -17.96
CA ASN A 56 -13.67 2.18 -18.78
C ASN A 56 -14.78 3.15 -18.30
N SER A 57 -14.45 4.45 -18.27
CA SER A 57 -15.31 5.56 -17.81
C SER A 57 -15.70 5.57 -16.32
N LYS A 58 -15.40 4.53 -15.55
CA LYS A 58 -15.57 4.55 -14.09
C LYS A 58 -14.61 5.55 -13.46
N LYS A 59 -15.00 6.13 -12.32
CA LYS A 59 -14.19 7.08 -11.56
C LYS A 59 -13.96 6.56 -10.16
N ALA A 60 -12.72 6.60 -9.68
CA ALA A 60 -12.41 6.28 -8.30
C ALA A 60 -12.81 7.44 -7.36
N VAL A 61 -13.29 7.12 -6.17
CA VAL A 61 -13.51 8.11 -5.10
C VAL A 61 -12.28 8.27 -4.21
N LEU A 62 -11.40 7.26 -4.24
CA LEU A 62 -10.18 7.21 -3.43
C LEU A 62 -9.03 6.66 -4.28
N ALA A 63 -7.91 7.37 -4.26
CA ALA A 63 -6.63 6.87 -4.73
C ALA A 63 -5.65 6.76 -3.56
N LEU A 64 -4.99 5.62 -3.44
CA LEU A 64 -3.88 5.40 -2.51
C LEU A 64 -2.67 4.97 -3.35
N HIS A 65 -1.60 5.76 -3.34
CA HIS A 65 -0.43 5.52 -4.17
C HIS A 65 0.82 5.42 -3.30
N ASP A 66 1.65 4.43 -3.60
CA ASP A 66 2.97 4.21 -2.98
C ASP A 66 4.04 4.12 -4.08
N PRO A 67 4.34 5.24 -4.77
CA PRO A 67 5.29 5.24 -5.88
C PRO A 67 6.72 4.90 -5.41
N PRO A 68 7.59 4.35 -6.27
CA PRO A 68 9.03 4.30 -5.99
C PRO A 68 9.59 5.70 -5.74
N TYR A 69 10.32 5.90 -4.64
CA TYR A 69 10.90 7.20 -4.26
C TYR A 69 12.24 7.38 -4.96
N ASN A 70 12.31 8.18 -6.04
CA ASN A 70 13.50 8.49 -6.87
C ASN A 70 14.55 7.38 -7.07
N ILE A 71 14.17 6.13 -6.85
CA ILE A 71 15.00 4.94 -6.83
C ILE A 71 14.19 3.91 -7.60
N VAL A 72 14.57 3.68 -8.85
CA VAL A 72 13.98 2.65 -9.70
C VAL A 72 15.07 1.61 -9.93
N ALA A 73 14.81 0.36 -9.56
CA ALA A 73 15.81 -0.71 -9.63
C ALA A 73 17.17 -0.31 -8.99
N PHE A 74 17.11 0.39 -7.85
CA PHE A 74 18.28 0.87 -7.09
C PHE A 74 19.15 1.93 -7.78
N GLN A 75 18.71 2.47 -8.93
CA GLN A 75 19.35 3.62 -9.55
C GLN A 75 18.65 4.90 -9.11
N LEU A 76 19.44 5.86 -8.64
CA LEU A 76 18.94 7.20 -8.30
C LEU A 76 18.55 7.88 -9.61
N MET A 77 17.26 8.08 -9.80
CA MET A 77 16.74 8.89 -10.89
C MET A 77 16.96 10.36 -10.55
N ASP A 78 17.33 11.16 -11.55
CA ASP A 78 17.42 12.61 -11.39
C ASP A 78 16.10 13.18 -10.85
N VAL A 79 16.17 14.12 -9.92
CA VAL A 79 14.98 14.68 -9.27
C VAL A 79 14.02 15.29 -10.29
N LYS A 80 14.51 15.96 -11.34
CA LYS A 80 13.62 16.55 -12.37
C LYS A 80 12.93 15.46 -13.17
N GLU A 81 13.63 14.38 -13.50
CA GLU A 81 13.03 13.21 -14.16
C GLU A 81 11.96 12.56 -13.29
N PHE A 82 12.25 12.33 -12.00
CA PHE A 82 11.30 11.81 -11.04
C PHE A 82 10.04 12.68 -10.94
N ILE A 83 10.20 14.00 -10.88
CA ILE A 83 9.10 14.95 -10.79
C ILE A 83 8.30 15.02 -12.09
N ASN A 84 8.96 14.91 -13.24
CA ASN A 84 8.30 14.84 -14.55
C ASN A 84 7.48 13.56 -14.71
N TRP A 85 8.04 12.42 -14.29
CA TRP A 85 7.33 11.15 -14.23
C TRP A 85 6.16 11.22 -13.24
N SER A 86 6.38 11.82 -12.06
CA SER A 86 5.35 12.00 -11.03
C SER A 86 4.16 12.82 -11.49
N ARG A 87 4.43 13.92 -12.19
CA ARG A 87 3.38 14.76 -12.78
C ARG A 87 2.48 13.98 -13.74
N ARG A 88 3.04 13.02 -14.49
CA ARG A 88 2.26 12.22 -15.45
C ARG A 88 1.27 11.33 -14.73
N TRP A 89 1.71 10.51 -13.77
CA TRP A 89 0.79 9.62 -13.08
C TRP A 89 -0.20 10.38 -12.19
N ILE A 90 0.20 11.50 -11.58
CA ILE A 90 -0.75 12.38 -10.85
C ILE A 90 -1.85 12.91 -11.77
N SER A 91 -1.49 13.43 -12.95
CA SER A 91 -2.47 13.92 -13.93
C SER A 91 -3.41 12.81 -14.41
N ILE A 92 -2.89 11.59 -14.56
CA ILE A 92 -3.68 10.41 -14.91
C ILE A 92 -4.61 10.02 -13.77
N SER A 93 -4.15 10.04 -12.51
CA SER A 93 -5.00 9.81 -11.34
C SER A 93 -6.13 10.83 -11.29
N GLU A 94 -5.81 12.13 -11.38
CA GLU A 94 -6.79 13.22 -11.40
C GLU A 94 -7.87 13.01 -12.47
N LYS A 95 -7.46 12.64 -13.69
CA LYS A 95 -8.39 12.36 -14.80
C LYS A 95 -9.31 11.18 -14.51
N ASN A 96 -8.87 10.16 -13.77
CA ASN A 96 -9.64 8.94 -13.52
C ASN A 96 -10.32 8.93 -12.13
N MET A 97 -10.21 10.02 -11.37
CA MET A 97 -10.91 10.21 -10.10
C MET A 97 -12.17 11.06 -10.29
N SER A 98 -13.11 10.92 -9.35
CA SER A 98 -14.35 11.70 -9.30
C SER A 98 -14.10 13.13 -8.84
N GLU A 99 -15.06 14.03 -9.07
CA GLU A 99 -14.96 15.44 -8.67
C GLU A 99 -14.87 15.63 -7.15
N ASN A 100 -15.43 14.71 -6.37
CA ASN A 100 -15.31 14.65 -4.92
C ASN A 100 -14.52 13.39 -4.55
N SER A 101 -13.20 13.51 -4.45
CA SER A 101 -12.31 12.37 -4.21
C SER A 101 -11.14 12.67 -3.29
N SER A 102 -10.63 11.62 -2.65
CA SER A 102 -9.48 11.67 -1.75
C SER A 102 -8.25 11.03 -2.40
N LEU A 103 -7.09 11.65 -2.23
CA LEU A 103 -5.80 11.18 -2.73
C LEU A 103 -4.81 11.07 -1.57
N TYR A 104 -4.28 9.87 -1.39
CA TYR A 104 -3.25 9.56 -0.40
C TYR A 104 -1.98 9.10 -1.11
N ILE A 105 -0.84 9.69 -0.77
CA ILE A 105 0.45 9.38 -1.40
C ILE A 105 1.48 9.14 -0.31
N TRP A 106 2.02 7.93 -0.25
CA TRP A 106 3.22 7.66 0.51
C TRP A 106 4.42 8.27 -0.23
N LEU A 107 5.27 9.00 0.49
CA LEU A 107 6.46 9.60 -0.10
C LEU A 107 7.59 9.68 0.90
N GLY A 108 8.79 9.22 0.55
CA GLY A 108 9.96 9.35 1.42
C GLY A 108 10.55 10.76 1.44
N ALA A 109 11.18 11.12 2.55
CA ALA A 109 12.03 12.30 2.67
C ALA A 109 13.45 11.84 3.03
N ASP A 110 14.38 11.75 2.06
CA ASP A 110 15.71 11.23 2.32
C ASP A 110 16.58 12.23 3.10
N GLN A 111 16.62 12.05 4.42
CA GLN A 111 17.40 12.86 5.34
C GLN A 111 18.92 12.85 5.08
N ARG A 112 19.43 11.97 4.21
CA ARG A 112 20.84 11.92 3.80
C ARG A 112 21.13 12.77 2.56
N ASN A 113 20.08 13.17 1.83
CA ASN A 113 20.19 13.88 0.56
C ASN A 113 19.18 15.04 0.51
N HIS A 114 19.32 15.99 1.45
CA HIS A 114 18.51 17.22 1.49
C HIS A 114 16.98 17.00 1.46
N PHE A 115 16.50 15.85 1.94
CA PHE A 115 15.10 15.42 1.90
C PHE A 115 14.52 15.18 0.50
N GLU A 116 15.36 15.11 -0.53
CA GLU A 116 14.92 14.83 -1.89
C GLU A 116 14.22 13.46 -1.99
N PRO A 117 13.22 13.31 -2.88
CA PRO A 117 12.63 14.32 -3.78
C PRO A 117 11.41 15.03 -3.16
N PHE A 118 11.28 15.00 -1.84
CA PHE A 118 10.06 15.40 -1.13
C PHE A 118 9.66 16.87 -1.38
N PRO A 119 10.56 17.87 -1.24
CA PRO A 119 10.21 19.28 -1.47
C PRO A 119 9.70 19.55 -2.89
N GLU A 120 10.39 19.01 -3.90
CA GLU A 120 10.05 19.22 -5.30
C GLU A 120 8.71 18.58 -5.66
N PHE A 121 8.40 17.44 -5.04
CA PHE A 121 7.11 16.78 -5.20
C PHE A 121 5.98 17.66 -4.66
N LEU A 122 6.15 18.24 -3.46
CA LEU A 122 5.17 19.16 -2.89
C LEU A 122 5.00 20.42 -3.77
N MET A 123 6.09 20.95 -4.32
CA MET A 123 6.03 22.07 -5.26
C MET A 123 5.29 21.72 -6.55
N MET A 124 5.45 20.49 -7.06
CA MET A 124 4.71 19.98 -8.21
C MET A 124 3.21 19.89 -7.90
N MET A 125 2.84 19.35 -6.73
CA MET A 125 1.44 19.21 -6.31
C MET A 125 0.68 20.54 -6.23
N ARG A 126 1.36 21.67 -5.93
CA ARG A 126 0.74 23.01 -5.93
C ARG A 126 0.12 23.42 -7.27
N LYS A 127 0.50 22.76 -8.36
CA LYS A 127 0.03 23.06 -9.73
C LYS A 127 -1.04 22.08 -10.22
N THR A 128 -1.55 21.22 -9.35
CA THR A 128 -2.56 20.18 -9.67
C THR A 128 -3.95 20.63 -9.22
N GLY A 129 -5.01 19.92 -9.62
CA GLY A 129 -6.37 20.17 -9.12
C GLY A 129 -6.62 19.70 -7.68
N PHE A 130 -5.61 19.19 -6.98
CA PHE A 130 -5.73 18.65 -5.63
C PHE A 130 -5.37 19.68 -4.55
N SER A 131 -6.19 19.76 -3.52
CA SER A 131 -6.00 20.60 -2.33
C SER A 131 -5.44 19.79 -1.17
N SER A 132 -4.40 20.29 -0.51
CA SER A 132 -3.82 19.60 0.67
C SER A 132 -4.79 19.63 1.85
N LYS A 133 -4.90 18.52 2.58
CA LYS A 133 -5.69 18.44 3.83
C LYS A 133 -4.82 18.09 5.04
N SER A 134 -3.99 17.07 4.94
CA SER A 134 -3.15 16.63 6.06
C SER A 134 -1.79 16.12 5.60
N PHE A 135 -0.79 16.32 6.45
CA PHE A 135 0.49 15.66 6.36
C PHE A 135 0.58 14.67 7.52
N ILE A 136 0.51 13.39 7.18
CA ILE A 136 0.42 12.28 8.14
C ILE A 136 1.77 11.59 8.24
N THR A 137 2.19 11.24 9.45
CA THR A 137 3.35 10.39 9.69
C THR A 137 2.89 9.08 10.34
N MET A 138 3.12 7.95 9.69
CA MET A 138 3.08 6.65 10.35
C MET A 138 4.44 6.38 11.00
N ARG A 139 4.45 6.20 12.32
CA ARG A 139 5.67 5.88 13.06
C ARG A 139 5.87 4.37 13.09
N ASN A 140 6.90 3.92 12.39
CA ASN A 140 7.43 2.57 12.49
C ASN A 140 7.91 2.27 13.93
N GLN A 141 7.62 1.08 14.43
CA GLN A 141 8.04 0.67 15.77
C GLN A 141 9.54 0.38 15.84
N ARG A 142 10.13 -0.09 14.74
CA ARG A 142 11.57 -0.29 14.59
C ARG A 142 12.11 0.67 13.55
N GLY A 143 13.31 1.18 13.82
CA GLY A 143 14.05 2.04 12.91
C GLY A 143 15.53 1.70 12.92
N TYR A 144 16.26 2.28 11.98
CA TYR A 144 17.71 2.18 11.98
C TYR A 144 18.26 3.22 12.96
N GLY A 145 18.86 2.74 14.05
CA GLY A 145 19.62 3.58 14.97
C GLY A 145 20.88 4.12 14.29
N THR A 146 21.27 5.34 14.63
CA THR A 146 22.52 5.93 14.15
C THR A 146 23.24 6.60 15.31
N GLN A 147 24.57 6.71 15.25
CA GLN A 147 25.35 7.35 16.31
C GLN A 147 25.33 8.88 16.23
N LYS A 148 25.06 9.45 15.04
CA LYS A 148 25.19 10.89 14.76
C LYS A 148 23.87 11.56 14.38
N ASN A 149 22.75 10.84 14.44
CA ASN A 149 21.43 11.34 14.07
C ASN A 149 20.33 10.59 14.82
N TRP A 150 19.11 11.12 14.79
CA TRP A 150 17.92 10.46 15.33
C TRP A 150 17.61 9.17 14.58
N MET A 151 17.05 8.20 15.31
CA MET A 151 16.58 6.95 14.71
C MET A 151 15.47 7.24 13.69
N SER A 152 15.65 6.77 12.45
CA SER A 152 14.64 6.95 11.40
C SER A 152 13.51 5.94 11.57
N VAL A 153 12.32 6.45 11.94
CA VAL A 153 11.11 5.66 12.22
C VAL A 153 9.88 6.22 11.50
N ARG A 154 10.06 7.13 10.54
CA ARG A 154 8.96 7.88 9.95
C ARG A 154 8.64 7.31 8.56
N GLN A 155 7.35 7.15 8.29
CA GLN A 155 6.82 7.00 6.94
C GLN A 155 5.79 8.09 6.72
N GLU A 156 6.07 8.92 5.74
CA GLU A 156 5.28 10.10 5.43
C GLU A 156 4.19 9.78 4.42
N LEU A 157 2.99 10.30 4.70
CA LEU A 157 1.76 10.10 3.94
C LEU A 157 1.10 11.45 3.73
N LEU A 158 1.04 11.88 2.48
CA LEU A 158 0.37 13.11 2.08
C LEU A 158 -1.10 12.81 1.83
N TYR A 159 -1.99 13.64 2.36
CA TYR A 159 -3.43 13.57 2.11
C TYR A 159 -3.91 14.85 1.41
N TYR A 160 -4.47 14.66 0.22
CA TYR A 160 -5.08 15.67 -0.62
C TYR A 160 -6.53 15.31 -0.97
N THR A 161 -7.32 16.29 -1.39
CA THR A 161 -8.67 16.08 -1.92
C THR A 161 -8.89 16.85 -3.21
N LYS A 162 -9.80 16.35 -4.05
CA LYS A 162 -10.46 17.10 -5.11
C LYS A 162 -11.91 17.31 -4.70
N GLY A 163 -12.40 18.55 -4.78
CA GLY A 163 -13.72 18.91 -4.27
C GLY A 163 -13.87 18.64 -2.76
N GLU A 164 -15.07 18.22 -2.36
CA GLU A 164 -15.44 17.91 -0.98
C GLU A 164 -15.82 16.42 -0.87
N PRO A 165 -14.83 15.50 -0.82
CA PRO A 165 -15.08 14.08 -0.66
C PRO A 165 -15.63 13.73 0.71
N ILE A 166 -16.16 12.51 0.80
CA ILE A 166 -16.58 11.94 2.08
C ILE A 166 -15.40 11.81 3.05
N PHE A 167 -15.69 12.03 4.33
CA PHE A 167 -14.78 11.78 5.44
C PHE A 167 -15.55 11.15 6.61
N ASN A 168 -15.49 9.82 6.70
CA ASN A 168 -16.15 9.01 7.71
C ASN A 168 -15.42 9.10 9.06
N ILE A 169 -15.78 10.12 9.83
CA ILE A 169 -15.13 10.49 11.10
C ILE A 169 -15.20 9.38 12.16
N GLU A 170 -16.16 8.47 12.08
CA GLU A 170 -16.30 7.30 12.93
C GLU A 170 -15.21 6.24 12.70
N HIS A 171 -14.48 6.32 11.58
CA HIS A 171 -13.42 5.38 11.24
C HIS A 171 -12.01 5.91 11.53
N VAL A 172 -11.88 7.10 12.12
CA VAL A 172 -10.57 7.66 12.52
C VAL A 172 -10.15 7.25 13.93
N TYR A 173 -10.92 6.44 14.64
CA TYR A 173 -10.55 6.02 16.01
C TYR A 173 -9.46 4.95 15.99
N THR A 174 -8.57 4.99 16.99
CA THR A 174 -7.54 3.98 17.22
C THR A 174 -8.07 2.87 18.13
N ASP A 175 -7.23 1.90 18.47
CA ASP A 175 -7.51 0.90 19.52
C ASP A 175 -6.99 1.33 20.89
N ILE A 176 -6.44 2.55 21.01
CA ILE A 176 -5.88 3.06 22.27
C ILE A 176 -7.01 3.63 23.13
N PRO A 177 -7.29 3.07 24.32
CA PRO A 177 -8.36 3.55 25.19
C PRO A 177 -8.12 5.00 25.63
N LYS A 178 -9.21 5.75 25.81
CA LYS A 178 -9.13 7.05 26.48
C LYS A 178 -8.84 6.84 27.97
N VAL A 179 -7.71 7.34 28.45
CA VAL A 179 -7.35 7.32 29.88
C VAL A 179 -7.86 8.57 30.61
N LEU A 180 -8.69 9.39 29.97
CA LEU A 180 -9.19 10.65 30.52
C LEU A 180 -10.35 10.43 31.52
N LYS A 181 -10.05 9.86 32.69
CA LYS A 181 -10.81 10.20 33.90
C LYS A 181 -10.40 11.62 34.33
N GLY A 182 -11.36 12.49 34.63
CA GLY A 182 -11.08 13.74 35.37
C GLY A 182 -10.86 15.04 34.58
N TYR A 183 -11.11 15.08 33.26
CA TYR A 183 -11.18 16.35 32.53
C TYR A 183 -12.63 16.82 32.43
N TYR A 184 -12.98 17.81 33.24
CA TYR A 184 -14.28 18.46 33.29
C TYR A 184 -14.25 19.79 32.53
N LYS A 185 -15.30 20.08 31.77
CA LYS A 185 -15.50 21.40 31.17
C LYS A 185 -16.90 21.89 31.47
N GLU A 186 -16.99 23.11 31.97
CA GLU A 186 -18.26 23.79 32.21
C GLU A 186 -18.77 24.40 30.90
N ILE A 187 -19.96 23.99 30.48
CA ILE A 187 -20.67 24.61 29.35
C ILE A 187 -22.12 24.79 29.78
N ASN A 188 -22.67 25.99 29.57
CA ASN A 188 -24.02 26.37 29.97
C ASN A 188 -24.30 26.11 31.48
N GLY A 189 -23.31 26.33 32.34
CA GLY A 189 -23.43 26.13 33.80
C GLY A 189 -23.47 24.66 34.25
N LYS A 190 -23.27 23.70 33.34
CA LYS A 190 -23.20 22.27 33.68
C LYS A 190 -21.76 21.78 33.57
N LEU A 191 -21.23 21.27 34.68
CA LEU A 191 -19.97 20.54 34.70
C LEU A 191 -20.18 19.22 33.96
N THR A 192 -19.59 19.09 32.78
CA THR A 192 -19.68 17.86 31.97
C THR A 192 -18.33 17.17 31.94
N GLU A 193 -18.32 15.87 32.25
CA GLU A 193 -17.13 15.04 32.08
C GLU A 193 -16.93 14.77 30.58
N ASN A 194 -15.70 14.88 30.08
CA ASN A 194 -15.41 14.70 28.65
C ASN A 194 -15.85 13.33 28.08
N LEU A 195 -16.06 12.32 28.93
CA LEU A 195 -16.57 11.01 28.53
C LEU A 195 -18.03 11.07 28.04
N GLU A 196 -18.89 11.93 28.60
CA GLU A 196 -20.30 12.06 28.20
C GLU A 196 -20.46 12.58 26.75
N ARG A 197 -19.44 13.26 26.21
CA ARG A 197 -19.44 13.82 24.84
C ARG A 197 -18.75 12.92 23.81
N SER A 198 -17.99 11.94 24.27
CA SER A 198 -17.18 11.13 23.38
C SER A 198 -17.99 10.03 22.72
N LYS A 199 -18.17 10.09 21.40
CA LYS A 199 -18.79 9.02 20.60
C LYS A 199 -18.02 7.69 20.59
N SER A 200 -16.84 7.61 21.21
CA SER A 200 -16.01 6.40 21.26
C SER A 200 -15.23 6.29 22.58
N LYS A 201 -14.97 5.04 23.00
CA LYS A 201 -14.10 4.70 24.15
C LYS A 201 -12.61 4.86 23.83
N PHE A 202 -12.25 5.01 22.55
CA PHE A 202 -10.87 5.10 22.08
C PHE A 202 -10.50 6.50 21.61
N ILE A 203 -9.21 6.84 21.60
CA ILE A 203 -8.74 8.13 21.09
C ILE A 203 -8.89 8.20 19.57
N ARG A 204 -9.08 9.42 19.04
CA ARG A 204 -9.02 9.65 17.59
C ARG A 204 -7.56 9.64 17.15
N ALA A 205 -7.29 9.03 16.01
CA ALA A 205 -6.00 9.15 15.34
C ALA A 205 -5.79 10.61 14.94
N GLY A 206 -4.65 11.18 15.34
CA GLY A 206 -4.18 12.44 14.78
C GLY A 206 -3.54 12.22 13.42
N ASN A 207 -2.77 13.21 12.97
CA ASN A 207 -1.89 13.08 11.81
C ASN A 207 -0.53 12.44 12.15
N VAL A 208 -0.38 11.88 13.35
CA VAL A 208 0.75 11.01 13.71
C VAL A 208 0.19 9.68 14.16
N TRP A 209 0.40 8.65 13.36
CA TRP A 209 -0.11 7.29 13.62
C TRP A 209 0.95 6.49 14.36
N MET A 210 0.65 6.21 15.62
CA MET A 210 1.52 5.46 16.53
C MET A 210 0.97 4.04 16.80
N ASP A 211 -0.27 3.79 16.39
CA ASP A 211 -1.05 2.60 16.72
C ASP A 211 -1.10 1.57 15.57
N ILE A 212 -0.34 1.84 14.50
CA ILE A 212 -0.19 0.95 13.36
C ILE A 212 1.21 0.33 13.39
N GLN A 213 1.23 -0.99 13.40
CA GLN A 213 2.43 -1.80 13.33
C GLN A 213 2.93 -1.86 11.87
N GLN A 214 4.23 -1.64 11.64
CA GLN A 214 4.86 -1.92 10.35
C GLN A 214 4.86 -3.44 10.07
N VAL A 215 4.81 -3.85 8.79
CA VAL A 215 4.83 -5.27 8.43
C VAL A 215 6.18 -5.89 8.84
N PHE A 216 6.11 -7.00 9.58
CA PHE A 216 7.29 -7.82 9.91
C PHE A 216 7.13 -9.20 9.29
N HIS A 217 8.26 -9.87 9.03
CA HIS A 217 8.31 -11.20 8.41
C HIS A 217 7.49 -12.27 9.14
N LEU A 218 7.29 -12.13 10.46
CA LEU A 218 6.47 -13.03 11.28
C LEU A 218 5.01 -12.62 11.38
N LEU A 219 4.54 -11.59 10.68
CA LEU A 219 3.12 -11.29 10.64
C LEU A 219 2.44 -12.12 9.56
N GLU A 220 1.21 -12.54 9.83
CA GLU A 220 0.39 -13.27 8.86
C GLU A 220 0.28 -12.49 7.53
N GLU A 221 0.07 -11.17 7.61
CA GLU A 221 -0.07 -10.30 6.44
C GLU A 221 1.21 -10.19 5.58
N ASN A 222 2.36 -10.67 6.04
CA ASN A 222 3.62 -10.53 5.31
C ASN A 222 3.59 -11.33 4.00
N VAL A 223 3.96 -10.68 2.91
CA VAL A 223 4.15 -11.33 1.62
C VAL A 223 5.65 -11.43 1.34
N ASN A 224 6.20 -12.65 1.45
CA ASN A 224 7.60 -12.89 1.11
C ASN A 224 7.90 -12.50 -0.35
N GLY A 225 9.07 -11.91 -0.59
CA GLY A 225 9.42 -11.28 -1.88
C GLY A 225 8.99 -9.81 -2.03
N CYS A 226 8.10 -9.30 -1.18
CA CYS A 226 7.55 -7.94 -1.25
C CYS A 226 8.01 -7.04 -0.09
N TYR A 227 9.15 -6.36 -0.24
CA TYR A 227 9.85 -5.77 0.90
C TYR A 227 9.44 -4.33 1.27
N ALA A 228 8.67 -3.65 0.41
CA ALA A 228 8.14 -2.31 0.69
C ALA A 228 6.65 -2.34 1.06
N GLN A 229 6.10 -3.50 1.46
CA GLN A 229 4.69 -3.67 1.76
C GLN A 229 4.20 -2.70 2.86
N LYS A 230 3.11 -1.97 2.57
CA LYS A 230 2.40 -1.16 3.57
C LYS A 230 1.49 -2.02 4.44
N PRO A 231 1.33 -1.69 5.74
CA PRO A 231 0.46 -2.46 6.65
C PRO A 231 -1.01 -2.39 6.25
N LEU A 232 -1.69 -3.53 6.31
CA LEU A 232 -3.11 -3.64 5.98
C LEU A 232 -3.96 -2.69 6.84
N LYS A 233 -3.64 -2.57 8.14
CA LYS A 233 -4.31 -1.66 9.07
C LYS A 233 -4.25 -0.18 8.64
N ALA A 234 -3.15 0.27 8.05
CA ALA A 234 -3.04 1.63 7.54
C ALA A 234 -3.96 1.85 6.34
N VAL A 235 -3.94 0.91 5.39
CA VAL A 235 -4.74 0.98 4.17
C VAL A 235 -6.23 0.88 4.49
N GLU A 236 -6.64 -0.04 5.38
CA GLU A 236 -8.03 -0.16 5.82
C GLU A 236 -8.54 1.12 6.50
N ARG A 237 -7.72 1.76 7.35
CA ARG A 237 -8.07 3.07 7.94
C ARG A 237 -8.36 4.09 6.85
N ILE A 238 -7.49 4.20 5.86
CA ILE A 238 -7.65 5.15 4.75
C ILE A 238 -8.93 4.87 3.96
N ILE A 239 -9.16 3.61 3.58
CA ILE A 239 -10.35 3.20 2.81
C ILE A 239 -11.63 3.46 3.59
N LYS A 240 -11.70 3.09 4.87
CA LYS A 240 -12.89 3.31 5.71
C LYS A 240 -13.21 4.80 5.84
N VAL A 241 -12.19 5.63 6.05
CA VAL A 241 -12.35 7.08 6.25
C VAL A 241 -12.76 7.79 4.96
N SER A 242 -12.26 7.36 3.80
CA SER A 242 -12.36 8.13 2.54
C SER A 242 -13.19 7.44 1.44
N SER A 243 -14.02 6.44 1.79
CA SER A 243 -14.92 5.76 0.85
C SER A 243 -16.04 5.02 1.59
N ASN A 244 -17.08 4.63 0.87
CA ASN A 244 -18.18 3.77 1.32
C ASN A 244 -18.13 2.38 0.64
N PRO A 245 -18.82 1.37 1.19
CA PRO A 245 -19.03 0.10 0.50
C PRO A 245 -19.57 0.32 -0.93
N GLY A 246 -19.07 -0.47 -1.89
CA GLY A 246 -19.42 -0.38 -3.31
C GLY A 246 -18.59 0.64 -4.11
N ASP A 247 -17.93 1.60 -3.44
CA ASP A 247 -17.10 2.59 -4.10
C ASP A 247 -15.88 1.96 -4.78
N LEU A 248 -15.35 2.70 -5.76
CA LEU A 248 -14.13 2.34 -6.47
C LEU A 248 -12.92 3.03 -5.84
N VAL A 249 -11.95 2.21 -5.42
CA VAL A 249 -10.62 2.60 -4.95
C VAL A 249 -9.59 2.27 -6.04
N THR A 250 -8.51 3.05 -6.13
CA THR A 250 -7.43 2.77 -7.07
C THR A 250 -6.03 2.93 -6.47
N ASP A 251 -5.10 2.16 -7.00
CA ASP A 251 -3.67 2.20 -6.68
C ASP A 251 -2.87 1.91 -7.96
N PHE A 252 -1.92 2.75 -8.31
CA PHE A 252 -1.10 2.56 -9.51
C PHE A 252 0.23 1.85 -9.25
N PHE A 253 0.46 1.44 -7.99
CA PHE A 253 1.70 0.83 -7.52
C PHE A 253 1.37 -0.37 -6.62
N SER A 254 0.62 -1.33 -7.18
CA SER A 254 -0.02 -2.44 -6.46
C SER A 254 0.94 -3.22 -5.56
N HIS A 255 2.14 -3.55 -6.06
CA HIS A 255 3.15 -4.35 -5.37
C HIS A 255 2.53 -5.60 -4.71
N ALA A 256 2.53 -5.69 -3.38
CA ALA A 256 1.96 -6.82 -2.62
C ALA A 256 0.42 -6.90 -2.65
N GLY A 257 -0.28 -5.99 -3.34
CA GLY A 257 -1.74 -5.96 -3.44
C GLY A 257 -2.46 -5.57 -2.15
N THR A 258 -1.81 -4.83 -1.22
CA THR A 258 -2.44 -4.44 0.05
C THR A 258 -3.71 -3.61 -0.17
N THR A 259 -3.71 -2.68 -1.14
CA THR A 259 -4.90 -1.88 -1.48
C THR A 259 -6.04 -2.73 -2.04
N LEU A 260 -5.71 -3.71 -2.88
CA LEU A 260 -6.68 -4.68 -3.43
C LEU A 260 -7.32 -5.50 -2.31
N LEU A 261 -6.50 -6.09 -1.43
CA LEU A 261 -6.97 -6.93 -0.34
C LEU A 261 -7.80 -6.13 0.69
N ALA A 262 -7.37 -4.92 1.05
CA ALA A 262 -8.12 -4.07 1.96
C ALA A 262 -9.48 -3.65 1.37
N ALA A 263 -9.54 -3.36 0.07
CA ALA A 263 -10.79 -3.05 -0.60
C ALA A 263 -11.76 -4.25 -0.58
N GLU A 264 -11.27 -5.45 -0.89
CA GLU A 264 -12.04 -6.71 -0.79
C GLU A 264 -12.64 -6.88 0.60
N LYS A 265 -11.81 -6.83 1.66
CA LYS A 265 -12.24 -6.98 3.06
C LYS A 265 -13.30 -5.96 3.49
N LEU A 266 -13.32 -4.81 2.83
CA LEU A 266 -14.20 -3.70 3.14
C LEU A 266 -15.35 -3.56 2.15
N ASN A 267 -15.57 -4.51 1.24
CA ASN A 267 -16.63 -4.45 0.24
C ASN A 267 -16.53 -3.22 -0.67
N ARG A 268 -15.32 -2.81 -1.05
CA ARG A 268 -15.05 -1.81 -2.10
C ARG A 268 -14.52 -2.53 -3.34
N ARG A 269 -14.71 -1.93 -4.51
CA ARG A 269 -14.02 -2.38 -5.73
C ARG A 269 -12.65 -1.73 -5.81
N CYS A 270 -11.67 -2.45 -6.34
CA CYS A 270 -10.31 -1.94 -6.50
C CYS A 270 -9.80 -2.16 -7.91
N PHE A 271 -9.38 -1.08 -8.54
CA PHE A 271 -8.67 -1.09 -9.80
C PHE A 271 -7.21 -0.74 -9.52
N THR A 272 -6.36 -1.75 -9.52
CA THR A 272 -4.94 -1.61 -9.18
C THR A 272 -4.03 -1.92 -10.37
N VAL A 273 -2.86 -1.33 -10.40
CA VAL A 273 -1.88 -1.47 -11.49
C VAL A 273 -0.50 -1.74 -10.91
N ASP A 274 0.27 -2.59 -11.59
CA ASP A 274 1.72 -2.68 -11.43
C ASP A 274 2.38 -2.80 -12.80
N ILE A 275 3.63 -2.36 -12.94
CA ILE A 275 4.37 -2.51 -14.20
C ILE A 275 5.01 -3.90 -14.33
N ASP A 276 5.16 -4.61 -13.20
CA ASP A 276 5.76 -5.93 -13.12
C ASP A 276 4.70 -7.04 -13.11
N PRO A 277 4.71 -7.95 -14.11
CA PRO A 277 3.87 -9.16 -14.12
C PRO A 277 3.87 -9.94 -12.80
N ILE A 278 5.02 -10.05 -12.13
CA ILE A 278 5.14 -10.84 -10.90
C ILE A 278 4.36 -10.20 -9.77
N TYR A 279 4.46 -8.87 -9.59
CA TYR A 279 3.70 -8.17 -8.56
C TYR A 279 2.19 -8.17 -8.86
N CYS A 280 1.80 -8.12 -10.14
CA CYS A 280 0.41 -8.37 -10.51
C CYS A 280 -0.06 -9.76 -10.08
N GLU A 281 0.72 -10.81 -10.37
CA GLU A 281 0.39 -12.19 -10.01
C GLU A 281 0.29 -12.36 -8.49
N ILE A 282 1.26 -11.81 -7.74
CA ILE A 282 1.26 -11.83 -6.26
C ILE A 282 -0.02 -11.18 -5.72
N ALA A 283 -0.42 -10.01 -6.24
CA ALA A 283 -1.62 -9.32 -5.80
C ALA A 283 -2.89 -10.17 -6.04
N ILE A 284 -3.00 -10.82 -7.19
CA ILE A 284 -4.15 -11.67 -7.52
C ILE A 284 -4.16 -12.93 -6.63
N ARG A 285 -3.03 -13.64 -6.50
CA ARG A 285 -2.92 -14.81 -5.62
C ARG A 285 -3.23 -14.47 -4.17
N ARG A 286 -2.86 -13.28 -3.71
CA ARG A 286 -3.13 -12.83 -2.34
C ARG A 286 -4.63 -12.62 -2.11
N LEU A 287 -5.32 -12.04 -3.08
CA LEU A 287 -6.78 -11.91 -3.05
C LEU A 287 -7.47 -13.28 -3.02
N GLU A 288 -7.06 -14.19 -3.90
CA GLU A 288 -7.64 -15.54 -3.98
C GLU A 288 -7.36 -16.34 -2.71
N ARG A 289 -6.14 -16.27 -2.17
CA ARG A 289 -5.76 -16.89 -0.91
C ARG A 289 -6.61 -16.39 0.25
N PHE A 290 -6.86 -15.08 0.34
CA PHE A 290 -7.73 -14.53 1.36
C PHE A 290 -9.15 -15.07 1.25
N ARG A 291 -9.71 -15.16 0.05
CA ARG A 291 -11.07 -15.71 -0.14
C ARG A 291 -11.16 -17.20 0.21
N MET A 292 -10.12 -17.97 -0.10
CA MET A 292 -10.13 -19.42 0.13
C MET A 292 -9.79 -19.83 1.56
N LYS A 293 -8.88 -19.09 2.22
CA LYS A 293 -8.29 -19.49 3.51
C LYS A 293 -8.41 -18.43 4.61
N GLU A 294 -8.98 -17.26 4.31
CA GLU A 294 -9.00 -16.08 5.20
C GLU A 294 -7.62 -15.56 5.64
N LEU A 295 -6.57 -16.00 4.96
CA LEU A 295 -5.18 -15.59 5.18
C LEU A 295 -4.83 -14.35 4.36
N THR A 296 -4.24 -13.34 4.98
CA THR A 296 -3.85 -12.07 4.37
C THR A 296 -2.40 -12.04 3.85
N GLY A 297 -1.62 -13.10 4.03
CA GLY A 297 -0.27 -13.23 3.48
C GLY A 297 0.30 -14.66 3.55
N TRP A 298 1.63 -14.75 3.66
CA TRP A 298 2.40 -16.00 3.68
C TRP A 298 3.51 -15.92 4.74
N GLN A 299 3.14 -15.82 6.02
CA GLN A 299 4.08 -15.74 7.15
C GLN A 299 5.27 -16.71 7.05
N ASN A 300 4.99 -17.98 6.75
CA ASN A 300 5.99 -19.06 6.73
C ASN A 300 6.28 -19.61 5.32
N SER A 301 5.72 -19.02 4.28
CA SER A 301 5.82 -19.52 2.89
C SER A 301 5.93 -18.35 1.91
N ASN A 302 5.64 -18.55 0.64
CA ASN A 302 5.66 -17.49 -0.37
C ASN A 302 4.58 -17.71 -1.44
N PRO A 303 4.26 -16.67 -2.24
CA PRO A 303 3.20 -16.74 -3.24
C PRO A 303 3.41 -17.80 -4.34
N PHE A 304 4.64 -18.25 -4.57
CA PHE A 304 5.04 -19.19 -5.63
C PHE A 304 5.48 -20.55 -5.09
N ALA A 305 5.16 -20.87 -3.83
CA ALA A 305 5.71 -22.02 -3.16
C ALA A 305 5.41 -23.36 -3.88
N GLU A 306 4.18 -23.54 -4.36
CA GLU A 306 3.77 -24.72 -5.14
C GLU A 306 4.52 -24.81 -6.49
N ASP A 307 4.68 -23.67 -7.17
CA ASP A 307 5.38 -23.59 -8.46
C ASP A 307 6.86 -23.94 -8.32
N ILE A 308 7.49 -23.43 -7.27
CA ILE A 308 8.91 -23.66 -6.99
C ILE A 308 9.14 -25.14 -6.67
N ILE A 309 8.31 -25.75 -5.81
CA ILE A 309 8.42 -27.18 -5.48
C ILE A 309 8.25 -28.06 -6.72
N GLY A 310 7.38 -27.65 -7.66
CA GLY A 310 7.18 -28.34 -8.93
C GLY A 310 8.29 -28.11 -9.98
N ASN A 311 9.24 -27.20 -9.73
CA ASN A 311 10.26 -26.81 -10.71
C ASN A 311 11.68 -27.00 -10.16
N ARG A 312 12.37 -27.99 -10.74
CA ARG A 312 13.74 -28.35 -10.38
C ARG A 312 14.73 -27.21 -10.56
N GLU A 313 14.65 -26.46 -11.66
CA GLU A 313 15.56 -25.34 -11.93
C GLU A 313 15.40 -24.22 -10.90
N LEU A 314 14.15 -23.87 -10.55
CA LEU A 314 13.87 -22.89 -9.50
C LEU A 314 14.36 -23.36 -8.13
N THR A 315 14.15 -24.64 -7.81
CA THR A 315 14.60 -25.24 -6.55
C THR A 315 16.11 -25.21 -6.42
N GLU A 316 16.83 -25.73 -7.42
CA GLU A 316 18.30 -25.71 -7.48
C GLU A 316 18.83 -24.28 -7.41
N TYR A 317 18.21 -23.34 -8.14
CA TYR A 317 18.62 -21.94 -8.12
C TYR A 317 18.49 -21.28 -6.75
N LEU A 318 17.40 -21.53 -6.02
CA LEU A 318 17.21 -20.98 -4.67
C LEU A 318 18.14 -21.61 -3.64
N GLU A 319 18.44 -22.91 -3.77
CA GLU A 319 19.41 -23.60 -2.93
C GLU A 319 20.83 -23.06 -3.18
N ASP A 320 21.28 -23.02 -4.43
CA ASP A 320 22.63 -22.63 -4.81
C ASP A 320 22.95 -21.15 -4.51
N VAL A 321 22.00 -20.25 -4.79
CA VAL A 321 22.24 -18.80 -4.71
C VAL A 321 21.88 -18.22 -3.34
N TYR A 322 20.83 -18.74 -2.70
CA TYR A 322 20.29 -18.17 -1.46
C TYR A 322 20.38 -19.11 -0.26
N ASN A 323 20.84 -20.36 -0.43
CA ASN A 323 20.87 -21.38 0.60
C ASN A 323 19.48 -21.59 1.23
N ILE A 324 18.43 -21.53 0.40
CA ILE A 324 17.03 -21.76 0.80
C ILE A 324 16.67 -23.19 0.43
N GLY A 325 16.61 -24.07 1.44
CA GLY A 325 16.14 -25.44 1.27
C GLY A 325 14.64 -25.46 0.95
N VAL A 326 14.28 -26.09 -0.17
CA VAL A 326 12.88 -26.24 -0.58
C VAL A 326 12.25 -27.43 0.14
N PRO A 327 11.13 -27.26 0.85
CA PRO A 327 10.51 -28.36 1.58
C PRO A 327 9.93 -29.41 0.60
N GLN A 328 10.06 -30.70 0.93
CA GLN A 328 9.54 -31.80 0.10
C GLN A 328 8.01 -31.82 -0.01
N LYS A 329 7.31 -31.20 0.95
CA LYS A 329 5.87 -30.96 0.96
C LYS A 329 5.58 -29.62 1.63
N LEU A 330 4.55 -28.92 1.17
CA LEU A 330 4.02 -27.77 1.92
C LEU A 330 3.33 -28.31 3.17
N ASN A 331 3.67 -27.75 4.34
CA ASN A 331 2.86 -27.99 5.52
C ASN A 331 1.54 -27.25 5.32
N ASP A 332 0.45 -27.99 5.25
CA ASP A 332 -0.92 -27.46 5.32
C ASP A 332 -1.17 -26.99 6.76
N GLU A 333 -0.62 -25.83 7.12
CA GLU A 333 -1.03 -25.08 8.32
C GLU A 333 -1.98 -23.94 7.95
#